data_AF-A0A976KPS5-F1
#
_entry.id   AF-A0A976KPS5-F1
#
_cell.length_a   1.000
_cell.length_b   1.000
_cell.length_c   1.000
_cell.angle_alpha   90.00
_cell.angle_beta   90.00
_cell.angle_gamma   90.00
#
_symmetry.space_group_name_H-M   'P 1'
#
loop_
_entity.id
_entity.type
_entity.pdbx_description
1 polymer ?
#
loop_
_entity_poly.entity_id
_entity_poly.type
_entity_poly.pdbx_seq_one_letter_code
_entity_poly.pdbx_strand_id
1 'polypeptide(L)'
;MRYRCIDRHRNQYPVRMMCGALNVSRSGYYAWRSRPESERARTDRKLTEVIRQIHARSRGVYGTPRISEELKAEGFHHGRHKVARLMRQAGLSGCPQQRFRVTTPSDPTHPVAENRPLQDFTAEPRTGAGPRISPTFPRNRAGCIWPW
;
A
#
# COMPACT_ATOMS: atom_id res chain seq x y z
N MET A 1 -17.98 -21.40 13.87
CA MET A 1 -17.48 -21.77 15.23
C MET A 1 -18.58 -21.53 16.25
N ARG A 2 -18.95 -22.57 17.03
CA ARG A 2 -20.07 -22.53 18.00
C ARG A 2 -19.90 -21.48 19.10
N TYR A 3 -18.69 -21.34 19.67
CA TYR A 3 -18.41 -20.35 20.72
C TYR A 3 -18.56 -18.89 20.28
N ARG A 4 -18.28 -18.59 19.00
CA ARG A 4 -18.45 -17.23 18.44
C ARG A 4 -19.91 -16.83 18.32
N CYS A 5 -20.82 -17.80 18.13
CA CYS A 5 -22.26 -17.58 18.16
C CYS A 5 -22.72 -17.23 19.59
N ILE A 6 -22.28 -18.03 20.57
CA ILE A 6 -22.56 -17.79 22.00
C ILE A 6 -22.10 -16.39 22.40
N ASP A 7 -20.89 -15.99 22.01
CA ASP A 7 -20.35 -14.69 22.38
C ASP A 7 -21.10 -13.50 21.76
N ARG A 8 -21.59 -13.64 20.53
CA ARG A 8 -22.38 -12.62 19.84
C ARG A 8 -23.75 -12.40 20.52
N HIS A 9 -24.35 -13.45 21.06
CA HIS A 9 -25.71 -13.41 21.64
C HIS A 9 -25.74 -13.47 23.17
N ARG A 10 -24.59 -13.39 23.85
CA ARG A 10 -24.48 -13.50 25.32
C ARG A 10 -25.27 -12.46 26.12
N ASN A 11 -25.56 -11.31 25.51
CA ASN A 11 -26.35 -10.23 26.13
C ASN A 11 -27.86 -10.42 25.94
N GLN A 12 -28.27 -11.27 25.00
CA GLN A 12 -29.68 -11.54 24.66
C GLN A 12 -30.18 -12.82 25.33
N TYR A 13 -29.31 -13.82 25.50
CA TYR A 13 -29.67 -15.12 26.05
C TYR A 13 -28.66 -15.59 27.12
N PRO A 14 -29.11 -16.39 28.11
CA PRO A 14 -28.20 -16.99 29.09
C PRO A 14 -27.19 -17.94 28.42
N VAL A 15 -25.91 -17.81 28.78
CA VAL A 15 -24.82 -18.66 28.25
C VAL A 15 -25.11 -20.15 28.47
N ARG A 16 -25.69 -20.52 29.63
CA ARG A 16 -26.06 -21.90 29.94
C ARG A 16 -27.04 -22.49 28.94
N MET A 17 -28.03 -21.71 28.51
CA MET A 17 -29.04 -22.12 27.53
C MET A 17 -28.38 -22.37 26.17
N MET A 18 -27.58 -21.43 25.69
CA MET A 18 -26.91 -21.56 24.39
C MET A 18 -25.88 -22.69 24.37
N CYS A 19 -25.16 -22.91 25.47
CA CYS A 19 -24.25 -24.05 25.62
C CYS A 19 -25.01 -25.38 25.50
N GLY A 20 -26.19 -25.48 26.11
CA GLY A 20 -27.06 -26.65 25.97
C GLY A 20 -27.54 -26.83 24.53
N ALA A 21 -28.08 -25.78 23.91
CA ALA A 21 -28.59 -25.83 22.54
C ALA A 21 -27.54 -26.20 21.50
N LEU A 22 -26.29 -25.77 21.69
CA LEU A 22 -25.17 -26.03 20.77
C LEU A 22 -24.34 -27.26 21.14
N ASN A 23 -24.74 -27.99 22.19
CA ASN A 23 -24.03 -29.15 22.73
C ASN A 23 -22.53 -28.88 22.97
N VAL A 24 -22.22 -27.80 23.70
CA VAL A 24 -20.84 -27.41 24.07
C VAL A 24 -20.72 -27.18 25.58
N SER A 25 -19.52 -27.41 26.13
CA SER A 25 -19.28 -27.21 27.56
C SER A 25 -19.19 -25.72 27.92
N ARG A 26 -19.73 -25.37 29.10
CA ARG A 26 -19.63 -24.01 29.67
C ARG A 26 -18.18 -23.64 29.98
N SER A 27 -17.43 -24.57 30.56
CA SER A 27 -15.99 -24.38 30.84
C SER A 27 -15.19 -24.14 29.56
N GLY A 28 -15.53 -24.84 28.46
CA GLY A 28 -14.92 -24.62 27.15
C GLY A 28 -15.20 -23.22 26.59
N TYR A 29 -16.41 -22.69 26.76
CA TYR A 29 -16.73 -21.32 26.36
C TYR A 29 -15.91 -20.28 27.12
N TYR A 30 -15.85 -20.36 28.46
CA TYR A 30 -15.10 -19.41 29.26
C TYR A 30 -13.60 -19.51 29.03
N ALA A 31 -13.05 -20.72 28.89
CA ALA A 31 -11.66 -20.93 28.52
C ALA A 31 -11.35 -20.38 27.12
N TRP A 32 -12.26 -20.55 26.15
CA TRP A 32 -12.11 -19.95 24.83
C TRP A 32 -12.14 -18.42 24.88
N ARG A 33 -12.98 -17.83 25.74
CA ARG A 33 -13.11 -16.38 25.91
C ARG A 33 -11.91 -15.76 26.64
N SER A 34 -11.34 -16.46 27.63
CA SER A 34 -10.19 -15.98 28.40
C SER A 34 -8.85 -16.28 27.75
N ARG A 35 -8.82 -17.12 26.71
CA ARG A 35 -7.58 -17.47 26.00
C ARG A 35 -6.90 -16.19 25.50
N PRO A 36 -5.65 -15.91 25.93
CA PRO A 36 -4.92 -14.78 25.43
C PRO A 36 -4.68 -14.92 23.93
N GLU A 37 -4.53 -13.80 23.24
CA GLU A 37 -4.13 -13.80 21.84
C GLU A 37 -2.86 -14.63 21.66
N SER A 38 -2.90 -15.61 20.76
CA SER A 38 -1.72 -16.38 20.40
C SER A 38 -0.57 -15.47 19.97
N GLU A 39 0.68 -15.86 20.23
CA GLU A 39 1.87 -15.14 19.76
C GLU A 39 1.80 -14.84 18.25
N ARG A 40 1.27 -15.77 17.45
CA ARG A 40 1.03 -15.57 16.02
C ARG A 40 0.07 -14.42 15.73
N ALA A 41 -1.02 -14.32 16.50
CA ALA A 41 -1.99 -13.23 16.36
C ALA A 41 -1.38 -11.88 16.75
N ARG A 42 -0.52 -11.85 17.77
CA ARG A 42 0.21 -10.63 18.16
C ARG A 42 1.16 -10.17 17.06
N THR A 43 1.94 -11.09 16.48
CA THR A 43 2.83 -10.80 15.35
C THR A 43 2.06 -10.38 14.11
N ASP A 44 0.95 -11.05 13.80
CA ASP A 44 0.08 -10.69 12.68
C ASP A 44 -0.52 -9.29 12.87
N ARG A 45 -0.91 -8.90 14.10
CA ARG A 45 -1.39 -7.54 14.40
C ARG A 45 -0.29 -6.50 14.19
N LYS A 46 0.94 -6.75 14.71
CA LYS A 46 2.09 -5.85 14.50
C LYS A 46 2.38 -5.67 13.00
N LEU A 47 2.41 -6.76 12.24
CA LEU A 47 2.63 -6.73 10.80
C LEU A 47 1.50 -6.01 10.05
N THR A 48 0.25 -6.18 10.48
CA THR A 48 -0.90 -5.51 9.89
C THR A 48 -0.80 -3.99 10.07
N GLU A 49 -0.27 -3.52 11.19
CA GLU A 49 -0.07 -2.09 11.44
C GLU A 49 0.98 -1.50 10.50
N VAL A 50 2.11 -2.18 10.30
CA VAL A 50 3.13 -1.77 9.33
C VAL A 50 2.55 -1.74 7.92
N ILE A 51 1.77 -2.76 7.53
CA ILE A 51 1.09 -2.81 6.22
C ILE A 51 0.16 -1.60 6.03
N ARG A 52 -0.57 -1.17 7.07
CA ARG A 52 -1.43 0.01 7.02
C ARG A 52 -0.64 1.28 6.81
N GLN A 53 0.49 1.44 7.49
CA GLN A 53 1.35 2.61 7.34
C GLN A 53 1.92 2.72 5.91
N ILE A 54 2.40 1.60 5.35
CA ILE A 54 2.90 1.54 3.97
C ILE A 54 1.77 1.83 2.95
N HIS A 55 0.59 1.24 3.17
CA HIS A 55 -0.58 1.47 2.30
C HIS A 55 -1.05 2.94 2.35
N ALA A 56 -1.06 3.54 3.54
CA ALA A 56 -1.39 4.96 3.71
C ALA A 56 -0.34 5.89 3.05
N ARG A 57 0.96 5.59 3.21
CA ARG A 57 2.06 6.33 2.56
C ARG A 57 1.92 6.34 1.03
N SER A 58 1.44 5.23 0.46
CA SER A 58 1.20 5.08 -0.97
C SER A 58 -0.20 5.52 -1.43
N ARG A 59 -0.98 6.21 -0.58
CA ARG A 59 -2.36 6.68 -0.84
C ARG A 59 -3.31 5.56 -1.32
N GLY A 60 -3.04 4.33 -0.90
CA GLY A 60 -3.80 3.13 -1.26
C GLY A 60 -3.59 2.59 -2.67
N VAL A 61 -2.59 3.08 -3.40
CA VAL A 61 -2.24 2.54 -4.72
C VAL A 61 -1.62 1.15 -4.61
N TYR A 62 -0.83 0.90 -3.55
CA TYR A 62 -0.03 -0.33 -3.48
C TYR A 62 -0.88 -1.55 -3.11
N GLY A 63 -0.77 -2.59 -3.94
CA GLY A 63 -1.29 -3.92 -3.66
C GLY A 63 -0.26 -4.83 -3.00
N THR A 64 -0.65 -6.09 -2.79
CA THR A 64 0.20 -7.13 -2.18
C THR A 64 1.63 -7.21 -2.72
N PRO A 65 1.89 -7.15 -4.04
CA PRO A 65 3.26 -7.28 -4.56
C PRO A 65 4.18 -6.15 -4.07
N ARG A 66 3.76 -4.90 -4.24
CA ARG A 66 4.54 -3.72 -3.85
C ARG A 66 4.69 -3.61 -2.33
N ILE A 67 3.63 -3.91 -1.58
CA ILE A 67 3.70 -3.94 -0.11
C ILE A 67 4.66 -5.04 0.36
N SER A 68 4.69 -6.20 -0.30
CA SER A 68 5.63 -7.26 0.05
C SER A 68 7.09 -6.89 -0.23
N GLU A 69 7.35 -6.04 -1.22
CA GLU A 69 8.69 -5.53 -1.51
C GLU A 69 9.11 -4.47 -0.48
N GLU A 70 8.21 -3.53 -0.18
CA GLU A 70 8.46 -2.50 0.85
C GLU A 70 8.69 -3.14 2.23
N LEU A 71 7.89 -4.14 2.60
CA LEU A 71 8.09 -4.88 3.84
C LEU A 71 9.46 -5.57 3.89
N LYS A 72 9.95 -6.09 2.77
CA LYS A 72 11.30 -6.67 2.71
C LYS A 72 12.37 -5.60 2.88
N ALA A 73 12.18 -4.41 2.31
CA ALA A 73 13.09 -3.28 2.48
C ALA A 73 13.14 -2.80 3.94
N GLU A 74 12.02 -2.85 4.66
CA GLU A 74 11.93 -2.56 6.10
C GLU A 74 12.42 -3.72 7.00
N GLY A 75 12.89 -4.84 6.43
CA GLY A 75 13.45 -5.98 7.17
C GLY A 75 12.44 -7.07 7.58
N PHE A 76 11.18 -6.98 7.13
CA PHE A 76 10.15 -7.99 7.37
C PHE A 76 10.09 -9.03 6.24
N HIS A 77 10.76 -10.16 6.43
CA HIS A 77 10.75 -11.27 5.48
C HIS A 77 9.49 -12.14 5.62
N HIS A 78 8.38 -11.72 5.01
CA HIS A 78 7.14 -12.48 4.95
C HIS A 78 6.74 -12.81 3.51
N GLY A 79 6.14 -14.00 3.30
CA GLY A 79 5.67 -14.42 1.98
C GLY A 79 4.42 -13.65 1.53
N ARG A 80 4.26 -13.48 0.20
CA ARG A 80 3.14 -12.73 -0.41
C ARG A 80 1.76 -13.18 0.08
N HIS A 81 1.58 -14.47 0.34
CA HIS A 81 0.29 -15.03 0.75
C HIS A 81 -0.10 -14.58 2.16
N LYS A 82 0.88 -14.42 3.06
CA LYS A 82 0.64 -13.87 4.40
C LYS A 82 0.25 -12.41 4.31
N VAL A 83 0.98 -11.61 3.53
CA VAL A 83 0.66 -10.20 3.29
C VAL A 83 -0.73 -10.04 2.69
N ALA A 84 -1.07 -10.81 1.65
CA ALA A 84 -2.39 -10.80 1.02
C ALA A 84 -3.51 -11.13 2.03
N ARG A 85 -3.31 -12.15 2.87
CA ARG A 85 -4.26 -12.52 3.91
C ARG A 85 -4.49 -11.36 4.89
N LEU A 86 -3.42 -10.72 5.36
CA LEU A 86 -3.50 -9.62 6.32
C LEU A 86 -4.13 -8.37 5.70
N MET A 87 -3.78 -8.02 4.46
CA MET A 87 -4.43 -6.94 3.72
C MET A 87 -5.94 -7.17 3.61
N ARG A 88 -6.36 -8.40 3.23
CA ARG A 88 -7.79 -8.75 3.15
C ARG A 88 -8.49 -8.66 4.51
N GLN A 89 -7.85 -9.11 5.58
CA GLN A 89 -8.39 -9.00 6.94
C GLN A 89 -8.51 -7.54 7.41
N ALA A 90 -7.61 -6.67 6.94
CA ALA A 90 -7.61 -5.24 7.24
C ALA A 90 -8.51 -4.41 6.32
N GLY A 91 -9.15 -5.01 5.30
CA GLY A 91 -9.96 -4.30 4.31
C GLY A 91 -9.15 -3.48 3.31
N LEU A 92 -7.84 -3.73 3.20
CA LEU A 92 -6.95 -3.02 2.29
C LEU A 92 -6.91 -3.71 0.93
N SER A 93 -7.08 -2.91 -0.12
CA SER A 93 -6.87 -3.33 -1.51
C SER A 93 -5.97 -2.32 -2.20
N GLY A 94 -5.17 -2.79 -3.15
CA GLY A 94 -4.42 -1.89 -4.03
C GLY A 94 -5.32 -1.45 -5.17
N CYS A 95 -5.15 -0.22 -5.65
CA CYS A 95 -5.78 0.24 -6.88
C CYS A 95 -5.01 -0.28 -8.10
N PRO A 96 -5.53 -1.27 -8.86
CA PRO A 96 -4.87 -1.68 -10.08
C PRO A 96 -4.94 -0.54 -11.11
N GLN A 97 -3.85 -0.31 -11.84
CA GLN A 97 -3.91 0.57 -13.00
C GLN A 97 -4.87 -0.05 -14.03
N GLN A 98 -5.85 0.73 -14.47
CA GLN A 98 -6.73 0.30 -15.55
C GLN A 98 -5.90 0.07 -16.82
N ARG A 99 -6.04 -1.11 -17.44
CA ARG A 99 -5.39 -1.37 -18.72
C ARG A 99 -5.95 -0.41 -19.75
N PHE A 100 -5.07 0.30 -20.45
CA PHE A 100 -5.46 1.12 -21.59
C PHE A 100 -6.15 0.23 -22.63
N ARG A 101 -7.36 0.61 -23.03
CA ARG A 101 -8.12 -0.05 -24.09
C ARG A 101 -8.23 0.92 -25.25
N VAL A 102 -7.62 0.55 -26.38
CA VAL A 102 -7.85 1.25 -27.65
C VAL A 102 -9.31 1.00 -28.02
N THR A 103 -10.14 2.02 -27.85
CA THR A 103 -11.59 1.93 -28.14
C THR A 103 -11.86 2.20 -29.62
N THR A 104 -10.95 2.93 -30.27
CA THR A 104 -11.04 3.28 -31.68
C THR A 104 -10.27 2.24 -32.50
N PRO A 105 -10.95 1.35 -33.25
CA PRO A 105 -10.26 0.58 -34.27
C PRO A 105 -9.68 1.56 -35.30
N SER A 106 -8.37 1.54 -35.46
CA SER A 106 -7.70 2.27 -36.53
C SER A 106 -8.20 1.72 -37.87
N ASP A 107 -8.82 2.57 -38.69
CA ASP A 107 -9.19 2.18 -40.06
C ASP A 107 -7.88 1.91 -40.85
N PRO A 108 -7.70 0.70 -41.41
CA PRO A 108 -6.51 0.37 -42.20
C PRO A 108 -6.38 1.21 -43.49
N THR A 109 -7.43 1.93 -43.86
CA THR A 109 -7.47 2.83 -45.02
C THR A 109 -6.85 4.20 -44.71
N HIS A 110 -6.72 4.57 -43.43
CA HIS A 110 -6.04 5.81 -43.06
C HIS A 110 -4.53 5.64 -43.27
N PRO A 111 -3.88 6.52 -44.06
CA PRO A 111 -2.45 6.47 -44.20
C PRO A 111 -1.81 6.72 -42.83
N VAL A 112 -0.98 5.79 -42.37
CA VAL A 112 -0.09 6.03 -41.24
C VAL A 112 0.80 7.20 -41.64
N ALA A 113 0.72 8.30 -40.89
CA ALA A 113 1.56 9.45 -41.15
C ALA A 113 3.03 9.01 -41.13
N GLU A 114 3.79 9.42 -42.14
CA GLU A 114 5.19 9.05 -42.27
C GLU A 114 5.95 9.53 -41.02
N ASN A 115 6.56 8.59 -40.30
CA ASN A 115 7.40 8.91 -39.16
C ASN A 115 8.67 9.58 -39.69
N ARG A 116 8.77 10.91 -39.58
CA ARG A 116 9.96 11.70 -39.93
C ARG A 116 10.76 12.10 -38.69
N PRO A 117 11.60 11.23 -38.11
CA PRO A 117 12.55 11.63 -37.08
C PRO A 117 13.88 11.98 -37.75
N LEU A 118 13.90 13.02 -38.58
CA LEU A 118 15.12 13.56 -39.21
C LEU A 118 14.97 15.08 -39.33
N GLN A 119 14.68 15.71 -38.19
CA GLN A 119 14.96 17.14 -38.03
C GLN A 119 16.23 17.25 -37.21
N ASP A 120 17.17 18.04 -37.71
CA ASP A 120 18.37 18.41 -36.98
C ASP A 120 17.95 19.32 -35.81
N PHE A 121 17.81 18.73 -34.62
CA PHE A 121 17.58 19.47 -33.38
C PHE A 121 18.86 20.15 -32.85
N THR A 122 19.95 20.11 -33.63
CA THR A 122 21.17 20.86 -33.39
C THR A 122 20.89 22.35 -33.54
N ALA A 123 20.65 23.01 -32.40
CA ALA A 123 20.63 24.46 -32.33
C ALA A 123 22.05 24.99 -32.61
N GLU A 124 22.16 25.93 -33.55
CA GLU A 124 23.39 26.68 -33.74
C GLU A 124 23.72 27.42 -32.44
N PRO A 125 24.96 27.31 -31.92
CA PRO A 125 25.35 28.14 -30.80
C PRO A 125 25.22 29.59 -31.25
N ARG A 126 24.46 30.39 -30.50
CA ARG A 126 24.32 31.83 -30.76
C ARG A 126 25.72 32.46 -30.76
N THR A 127 26.28 32.70 -31.93
CA THR A 127 27.48 33.54 -32.11
C THR A 127 27.04 34.99 -31.95
N GLY A 128 26.72 35.33 -30.71
CA GLY A 128 26.57 36.68 -30.22
C GLY A 128 27.22 36.66 -28.85
N ALA A 129 28.51 36.96 -28.80
CA ALA A 129 29.21 37.24 -27.57
C ALA A 129 28.58 38.47 -26.92
N GLY A 130 27.48 38.26 -26.19
CA GLY A 130 27.07 39.20 -25.15
C GLY A 130 28.15 39.21 -24.08
N PRO A 131 28.49 40.38 -23.50
CA PRO A 131 29.55 40.47 -22.51
C PRO A 131 29.30 39.46 -21.40
N ARG A 132 30.32 38.64 -21.11
CA ARG A 132 30.36 37.68 -20.02
C ARG A 132 30.25 38.49 -18.72
N ILE A 133 29.04 38.67 -18.21
CA ILE A 133 28.84 39.23 -16.88
C ILE A 133 29.35 38.14 -15.92
N SER A 134 30.61 38.24 -15.53
CA SER A 134 31.16 37.43 -14.44
C SER A 134 30.35 37.76 -13.19
N PRO A 135 29.65 36.81 -12.55
CA PRO A 135 29.12 37.05 -11.24
C PRO A 135 30.32 37.05 -10.29
N THR A 136 30.86 38.23 -10.01
CA THR A 136 31.74 38.42 -8.86
C THR A 136 30.88 38.16 -7.64
N PHE A 137 30.91 36.93 -7.13
CA PHE A 137 30.22 36.57 -5.91
C PHE A 137 31.07 37.10 -4.74
N PRO A 138 30.66 38.16 -4.03
CA PRO A 138 31.39 38.59 -2.86
C PRO A 138 31.26 37.50 -1.80
N ARG A 139 32.39 36.87 -1.48
CA ARG A 139 32.49 35.95 -0.35
C ARG A 139 32.38 36.79 0.92
N ASN A 140 31.17 36.96 1.45
CA ASN A 140 30.97 37.52 2.78
C ASN A 140 30.46 36.45 3.76
N ARG A 141 31.03 36.56 4.95
CA ARG A 141 31.12 35.60 6.03
C ARG A 141 30.16 36.08 7.11
N ALA A 142 28.89 35.69 7.02
CA ALA A 142 27.85 35.79 8.05
C ALA A 142 26.64 35.07 7.44
N GLY A 143 26.17 33.95 7.97
CA GLY A 143 25.28 33.96 9.11
C GLY A 143 23.84 33.85 8.61
N CYS A 144 23.13 32.81 9.08
CA CYS A 144 21.69 32.55 8.94
C CYS A 144 21.29 31.82 7.64
N ILE A 145 20.92 30.53 7.70
CA ILE A 145 19.60 30.00 8.14
C ILE A 145 18.50 30.58 7.26
N TRP A 146 17.81 29.77 6.45
CA TRP A 146 16.33 29.68 6.48
C TRP A 146 15.86 28.35 5.84
N PRO A 147 14.65 27.88 6.24
CA PRO A 147 14.11 26.52 6.09
C PRO A 147 12.97 26.41 5.04
N TRP A 148 12.52 25.17 4.85
CA TRP A 148 11.43 24.62 4.01
C TRP A 148 11.75 24.43 2.53
#